data_AF-A0A9W6ZUD2-F1
#
_entry.id   AF-A0A9W6ZUD2-F1
#
_cell.length_a   1.000
_cell.length_b   1.000
_cell.length_c   1.000
_cell.angle_alpha   90.00
_cell.angle_beta   90.00
_cell.angle_gamma   90.00
#
_symmetry.space_group_name_H-M   'P 1'
#
loop_
_entity.id
_entity.type
_entity.pdbx_description
1 polymer ?
#
loop_
_entity_poly.entity_id
_entity_poly.type
_entity_poly.pdbx_seq_one_letter_code
_entity_poly.pdbx_strand_id
1 'polypeptide(L)'
;MDACQPDIDTFCKGLEYTGEVMGCLTEWTKPTDLTEKCAATLPKKAEAPKKREKTPEEIEKAKKRRRIREKAAKMAKEQHPQNPKNKGKKSPENPYEKEKKSNAARKNGDRRGEKGEEVPINRKKGKRRKKDSEL
;
A
#
# COMPACT_ATOMS: atom_id res chain seq x y z
N MET A 1 -17.29 -10.88 -32.07
CA MET A 1 -17.39 -11.08 -30.61
C MET A 1 -17.55 -12.55 -30.23
N ASP A 2 -18.03 -13.39 -31.15
CA ASP A 2 -18.25 -14.83 -30.90
C ASP A 2 -17.00 -15.64 -30.53
N ALA A 3 -15.80 -15.15 -30.89
CA ALA A 3 -14.54 -15.79 -30.50
C ALA A 3 -14.30 -15.81 -28.98
N CYS A 4 -14.93 -14.89 -28.23
CA CYS A 4 -14.76 -14.73 -26.78
C CYS A 4 -15.92 -15.32 -25.96
N GLN A 5 -16.98 -15.84 -26.59
CA GLN A 5 -18.14 -16.43 -25.92
C GLN A 5 -17.79 -17.43 -24.79
N PRO A 6 -16.90 -18.43 -24.98
CA PRO A 6 -16.58 -19.38 -23.91
C PRO A 6 -15.87 -18.71 -22.72
N ASP A 7 -15.08 -17.67 -22.98
CA ASP A 7 -14.36 -16.92 -21.95
C ASP A 7 -15.34 -15.99 -21.19
N ILE A 8 -16.30 -15.40 -21.89
CA ILE A 8 -17.36 -14.56 -21.31
C ILE A 8 -18.24 -15.39 -20.37
N ASP A 9 -18.65 -16.59 -20.79
CA ASP A 9 -19.48 -17.49 -19.97
C ASP A 9 -18.73 -18.01 -18.74
N THR A 10 -17.40 -18.04 -18.77
CA THR A 10 -16.59 -18.55 -17.65
C THR A 10 -16.25 -17.44 -16.67
N PHE A 11 -15.79 -16.29 -17.16
CA PHE A 11 -15.23 -15.20 -16.36
C PHE A 11 -16.20 -14.04 -16.14
N CYS A 12 -17.18 -13.86 -17.03
CA CYS A 12 -18.08 -12.70 -17.07
C CYS A 12 -19.57 -13.11 -17.03
N LYS A 13 -19.89 -14.15 -16.25
CA LYS A 13 -21.27 -14.67 -16.09
C LYS A 13 -22.26 -13.56 -15.73
N GLY A 14 -23.36 -13.49 -16.47
CA GLY A 14 -24.42 -12.50 -16.24
C GLY A 14 -24.12 -11.11 -16.80
N LEU A 15 -22.96 -10.91 -17.43
CA LEU A 15 -22.63 -9.68 -18.17
C LEU A 15 -22.71 -9.87 -19.68
N GLU A 16 -22.96 -11.07 -20.21
CA GLU A 16 -22.89 -11.47 -21.63
C GLU A 16 -23.49 -10.49 -22.66
N TYR A 17 -24.57 -9.79 -22.29
CA TYR A 17 -25.31 -8.85 -23.18
C TYR A 17 -25.15 -7.38 -22.78
N THR A 18 -24.23 -7.09 -21.88
CA THR A 18 -23.99 -5.74 -21.38
C THR A 18 -22.76 -5.12 -22.04
N GLY A 19 -22.71 -3.79 -22.11
CA GLY A 19 -21.50 -3.08 -22.55
C GLY A 19 -20.29 -3.29 -21.61
N GLU A 20 -20.50 -3.93 -20.46
CA GLU A 20 -19.49 -4.16 -19.42
C GLU A 20 -18.64 -5.42 -19.67
N VAL A 21 -19.01 -6.29 -20.63
CA VAL A 21 -18.23 -7.48 -21.02
C VAL A 21 -16.78 -7.13 -21.35
N MET A 22 -16.56 -6.04 -22.08
CA MET A 22 -15.23 -5.57 -22.44
C MET A 22 -14.42 -5.12 -21.21
N GLY A 23 -15.09 -4.51 -20.22
CA GLY A 23 -14.48 -4.17 -18.95
C GLY A 23 -14.07 -5.42 -18.18
N CYS A 24 -14.98 -6.37 -18.04
CA CYS A 24 -14.75 -7.63 -17.36
C CYS A 24 -13.58 -8.42 -17.98
N LEU A 25 -13.56 -8.58 -19.31
CA LEU A 25 -12.45 -9.22 -20.02
C LEU A 25 -11.13 -8.47 -19.75
N THR A 26 -11.10 -7.14 -19.87
CA THR A 26 -9.83 -6.39 -19.73
C THR A 26 -9.30 -6.25 -18.29
N GLU A 27 -10.14 -6.41 -17.27
CA GLU A 27 -9.78 -6.23 -15.86
C GLU A 27 -9.34 -7.53 -15.18
N TRP A 28 -9.97 -8.66 -15.53
CA TRP A 28 -9.77 -9.94 -14.82
C TRP A 28 -8.98 -10.98 -15.60
N THR A 29 -8.86 -10.85 -16.92
CA THR A 29 -8.20 -11.87 -17.73
C THR A 29 -6.82 -11.41 -18.19
N LYS A 30 -5.78 -12.17 -17.80
CA LYS A 30 -4.48 -12.05 -18.45
C LYS A 30 -4.61 -12.66 -19.84
N PRO A 31 -3.90 -12.16 -20.87
CA PRO A 31 -3.94 -12.75 -22.21
C PRO A 31 -3.54 -14.24 -22.27
N THR A 32 -2.96 -14.79 -21.19
CA THR A 32 -2.66 -16.22 -21.01
C THR A 32 -3.87 -17.07 -20.65
N ASP A 33 -4.92 -16.46 -20.12
CA ASP A 33 -6.07 -17.14 -19.51
C ASP A 33 -7.30 -17.12 -20.45
N LEU A 34 -7.22 -16.42 -21.59
CA LEU A 34 -8.24 -16.50 -22.64
C LEU A 34 -7.83 -17.48 -23.72
N THR A 35 -8.82 -17.96 -24.46
CA THR A 35 -8.59 -18.70 -25.70
C THR A 35 -7.78 -17.86 -26.70
N GLU A 36 -6.89 -18.52 -27.46
CA GLU A 36 -6.03 -17.85 -28.47
C GLU A 36 -6.85 -17.02 -29.47
N LYS A 37 -8.07 -17.47 -29.77
CA LYS A 37 -9.01 -16.78 -30.66
C LYS A 37 -9.50 -15.47 -30.05
N CYS A 38 -9.87 -15.47 -28.76
CA CYS A 38 -10.30 -14.25 -28.08
C CYS A 38 -9.12 -13.29 -27.86
N ALA A 39 -7.97 -13.81 -27.42
CA ALA A 39 -6.75 -13.02 -27.22
C ALA A 39 -6.26 -12.32 -28.50
N ALA A 40 -6.45 -12.94 -29.68
CA ALA A 40 -6.12 -12.32 -30.96
C ALA A 40 -7.05 -11.16 -31.36
N THR A 41 -8.32 -11.20 -30.92
CA THR A 41 -9.30 -10.14 -31.18
C THR A 41 -9.21 -8.97 -30.22
N LEU A 42 -8.69 -9.19 -29.01
CA LEU A 42 -8.49 -8.12 -28.06
C LEU A 42 -7.31 -7.25 -28.51
N PRO A 43 -7.43 -5.90 -28.39
CA PRO A 43 -6.29 -5.03 -28.60
C PRO A 43 -5.21 -5.48 -27.62
N LYS A 44 -4.10 -6.00 -28.16
CA LYS A 44 -2.93 -6.38 -27.34
C LYS A 44 -2.60 -5.15 -26.52
N LYS A 45 -2.88 -5.17 -25.22
CA LYS A 45 -2.38 -4.16 -24.28
C LYS A 45 -0.87 -4.21 -24.48
N ALA A 46 -0.33 -3.23 -25.18
CA ALA A 46 1.10 -3.12 -25.40
C ALA A 46 1.73 -3.34 -24.05
N GLU A 47 2.58 -4.37 -23.95
CA GLU A 47 3.20 -4.79 -22.70
C GLU A 47 3.63 -3.54 -21.95
N ALA A 48 3.21 -3.43 -20.67
CA ALA A 48 3.43 -2.24 -19.87
C ALA A 48 4.84 -1.72 -20.15
N PRO A 49 4.99 -0.47 -20.66
CA PRO A 49 6.22 -0.03 -21.30
C PRO A 49 7.37 -0.36 -20.36
N LYS A 50 8.31 -1.19 -20.83
CA LYS A 50 9.46 -1.64 -20.05
C LYS A 50 10.03 -0.41 -19.37
N LYS A 51 10.04 -0.40 -18.03
CA LYS A 51 10.50 0.75 -17.25
C LYS A 51 11.86 1.14 -17.80
N ARG A 52 11.94 2.33 -18.41
CA ARG A 52 13.16 2.82 -19.03
C ARG A 52 14.31 2.66 -18.03
N GLU A 53 15.36 1.96 -18.45
CA GLU A 53 16.58 1.87 -17.67
C GLU A 53 17.14 3.28 -17.48
N LYS A 54 17.31 3.67 -16.22
CA LYS A 54 17.82 5.01 -15.90
C LYS A 54 19.30 5.05 -16.23
N THR A 55 19.74 6.11 -16.88
CA THR A 55 21.18 6.30 -17.14
C THR A 55 21.93 6.49 -15.82
N PRO A 56 23.23 6.14 -15.74
CA PRO A 56 24.02 6.36 -14.53
C PRO A 56 24.00 7.83 -14.07
N GLU A 57 23.96 8.77 -15.03
CA GLU A 57 23.86 10.20 -14.75
C GLU A 57 22.52 10.60 -14.09
N GLU A 58 21.39 10.01 -14.52
CA GLU A 58 20.09 10.23 -13.88
C GLU A 58 20.06 9.71 -12.44
N ILE A 59 20.73 8.58 -12.19
CA ILE A 59 20.85 7.98 -10.85
C ILE A 59 21.67 8.90 -9.94
N GLU A 60 22.82 9.40 -10.41
CA GLU A 60 23.65 10.33 -9.66
C GLU A 60 22.92 11.64 -9.35
N LYS A 61 22.23 12.21 -10.34
CA LYS A 61 21.42 13.42 -10.18
C LYS A 61 20.30 13.21 -9.15
N ALA A 62 19.62 12.06 -9.18
CA ALA A 62 18.61 11.71 -8.18
C ALA A 62 19.21 11.59 -6.78
N LYS A 63 20.40 10.96 -6.65
CA LYS A 63 21.13 10.82 -5.37
C LYS A 63 21.56 12.18 -4.81
N LYS A 64 22.05 13.09 -5.66
CA LYS A 64 22.41 14.47 -5.27
C LYS A 64 21.19 15.24 -4.76
N ARG A 65 20.07 15.18 -5.50
CA ARG A 65 18.79 15.81 -5.09
C ARG A 65 18.30 15.27 -3.74
N ARG A 66 18.42 13.96 -3.51
CA ARG A 66 18.05 13.33 -2.24
C ARG A 66 18.90 13.87 -1.08
N ARG A 67 20.23 13.93 -1.25
CA ARG A 67 21.14 14.47 -0.22
C ARG A 67 20.83 15.93 0.14
N ILE A 68 20.52 16.77 -0.87
CA ILE A 68 20.16 18.17 -0.64
C ILE A 68 18.85 18.27 0.16
N ARG A 69 17.82 17.50 -0.22
CA ARG A 69 16.54 17.47 0.50
C ARG A 69 16.70 16.99 1.94
N GLU A 70 17.52 15.98 2.18
CA GLU A 70 17.79 15.46 3.52
C GLU A 70 18.51 16.50 4.39
N LYS A 71 19.51 17.20 3.84
CA LYS A 71 20.19 18.31 4.53
C LYS A 71 19.24 19.46 4.87
N ALA A 72 18.43 19.89 3.89
CA ALA A 72 17.43 20.94 4.10
C ALA A 72 16.40 20.55 5.17
N ALA A 73 15.92 19.30 5.13
CA ALA A 73 15.01 18.79 6.14
C ALA A 73 15.64 18.73 7.53
N LYS A 74 16.94 18.45 7.66
CA LYS A 74 17.66 18.47 8.94
C LYS A 74 17.76 19.88 9.50
N MET A 75 18.19 20.86 8.69
CA MET A 75 18.28 22.26 9.12
C MET A 75 16.90 22.82 9.50
N ALA A 76 15.84 22.49 8.76
CA ALA A 76 14.49 22.91 9.11
C ALA A 76 14.00 22.33 10.45
N LYS A 77 14.42 21.10 10.79
CA LYS A 77 14.13 20.50 12.11
C LYS A 77 14.86 21.22 13.24
N GLU A 78 16.11 21.60 13.02
CA GLU A 78 16.94 22.31 13.98
C GLU A 78 16.43 23.74 14.21
N GLN A 79 16.02 24.45 13.15
CA GLN A 79 15.48 25.81 13.25
C GLN A 79 14.07 25.85 13.88
N HIS A 80 13.27 24.79 13.73
CA HIS A 80 11.90 24.75 14.25
C HIS A 80 11.64 23.52 15.14
N PRO A 81 12.26 23.45 16.32
CA PRO A 81 12.14 22.31 17.23
C PRO A 81 10.72 22.16 17.80
N GLN A 82 9.95 23.25 17.86
CA GLN A 82 8.58 23.23 18.39
C GLN A 82 7.54 22.71 17.39
N ASN A 83 7.89 22.47 16.12
CA ASN A 83 6.93 21.98 15.13
C ASN A 83 6.37 20.62 15.56
N PRO A 84 5.05 20.48 15.78
CA PRO A 84 4.45 19.24 16.29
C PRO A 84 4.68 18.04 15.35
N LYS A 85 4.92 18.27 14.05
CA LYS A 85 5.29 17.22 13.10
C LYS A 85 6.66 16.58 13.38
N ASN A 86 7.55 17.27 14.13
CA ASN A 86 8.85 16.75 14.54
C ASN A 86 8.77 15.91 15.83
N LYS A 87 7.74 16.09 16.66
CA LYS A 87 7.59 15.41 17.95
C LYS A 87 7.09 13.95 17.85
N GLY A 88 6.65 13.50 16.67
CA GLY A 88 5.96 12.20 16.50
C GLY A 88 6.79 11.03 15.98
N LYS A 89 8.00 11.25 15.45
CA LYS A 89 8.88 10.15 15.01
C LYS A 89 9.94 9.91 16.09
N LYS A 90 9.58 9.20 17.17
CA LYS A 90 10.59 8.47 17.96
C LYS A 90 11.43 7.69 16.95
N SER A 91 12.73 7.96 16.92
CA SER A 91 13.68 7.10 16.22
C SER A 91 13.33 5.64 16.56
N PRO A 92 13.34 4.69 15.62
CA PRO A 92 13.38 3.30 16.02
C PRO A 92 14.54 3.18 17.02
N GLU A 93 14.23 2.79 18.25
CA GLU A 93 15.22 2.49 19.28
C GLU A 93 16.23 1.54 18.62
N ASN A 94 17.52 1.86 18.74
CA ASN A 94 18.58 1.03 18.19
C ASN A 94 18.31 -0.42 18.65
N PRO A 95 18.16 -1.40 17.74
CA PRO A 95 17.82 -2.77 18.11
C PRO A 95 18.79 -3.35 19.16
N TYR A 96 20.02 -2.85 19.22
CA TYR A 96 21.03 -3.22 20.21
C TYR A 96 20.71 -2.78 21.66
N GLU A 97 19.94 -1.70 21.86
CA GLU A 97 19.49 -1.28 23.20
C GLU A 97 18.27 -2.08 23.68
N LYS A 98 17.45 -2.59 22.76
CA LYS A 98 16.26 -3.37 23.10
C LYS A 98 16.63 -4.73 23.72
N GLU A 99 17.73 -5.32 23.27
CA GLU A 99 18.20 -6.64 23.74
C GLU A 99 18.81 -6.59 25.16
N LYS A 100 19.43 -5.46 25.54
CA LYS A 100 19.94 -5.26 26.92
C LYS A 100 18.81 -5.16 27.96
N LYS A 101 17.68 -4.52 27.62
CA LYS A 101 16.53 -4.40 28.54
C LYS A 101 15.76 -5.74 28.69
N SER A 102 15.65 -6.54 27.64
CA SER A 102 14.99 -7.86 27.74
C SER A 102 15.79 -8.87 28.58
N ASN A 103 17.13 -8.78 28.59
CA ASN A 103 17.97 -9.65 29.42
C ASN A 103 18.03 -9.22 30.91
N ALA A 104 17.86 -7.93 31.21
CA ALA A 104 17.74 -7.46 32.59
C ALA A 104 16.40 -7.85 33.25
N ALA A 105 15.31 -7.89 32.47
CA ALA A 105 13.98 -8.29 32.97
C ALA A 105 13.90 -9.79 33.32
N ARG A 106 14.66 -10.66 32.66
CA ARG A 106 14.67 -12.11 32.93
C ARG A 106 15.36 -12.52 34.24
N LYS A 107 16.22 -11.67 34.83
CA LYS A 107 16.94 -12.02 36.07
C LYS A 107 16.16 -11.72 37.36
N ASN A 108 15.04 -11.00 37.32
CA ASN A 108 14.32 -10.55 38.52
C ASN A 108 12.82 -10.90 38.54
N GLY A 109 12.33 -11.74 37.63
CA GLY A 109 10.90 -11.91 37.36
C GLY A 109 10.33 -13.30 37.62
N ASP A 110 10.72 -13.97 38.70
CA ASP A 110 10.08 -15.24 39.12
C ASP A 110 9.53 -15.09 40.54
N ARG A 111 8.46 -14.30 40.67
CA ARG A 111 7.50 -14.41 41.77
C ARG A 111 6.25 -13.54 41.53
N ARG A 112 5.12 -14.26 41.46
CA ARG A 112 3.74 -13.84 41.75
C ARG A 112 2.97 -13.09 40.66
N GLY A 113 1.92 -13.77 40.21
CA GLY A 113 0.59 -13.17 40.29
C GLY A 113 -0.29 -13.39 39.08
N GLU A 114 -0.89 -14.57 38.99
CA GLU A 114 -2.21 -14.70 38.37
C GLU A 114 -3.15 -13.69 39.01
N LYS A 115 -3.74 -12.81 38.19
CA LYS A 115 -5.09 -12.27 38.37
C LYS A 115 -5.52 -11.69 37.02
N GLY A 116 -6.50 -12.34 36.41
CA GLY A 116 -7.14 -11.84 35.22
C GLY A 116 -7.90 -10.55 35.50
N GLU A 117 -7.97 -9.69 34.50
CA GLU A 117 -9.05 -8.71 34.39
C GLU A 117 -9.26 -8.35 32.92
N GLU A 118 -10.51 -8.05 32.63
CA GLU A 118 -11.17 -8.15 31.34
C GLU A 118 -10.66 -7.16 30.28
N VAL A 119 -10.84 -7.55 29.01
CA VAL A 119 -10.58 -6.71 27.84
C VAL A 119 -11.82 -5.86 27.53
N PRO A 120 -11.80 -4.52 27.68
CA PRO A 120 -12.87 -3.69 27.15
C PRO A 120 -12.72 -3.49 25.64
N ILE A 121 -13.65 -4.09 24.88
CA ILE A 121 -13.85 -3.87 23.45
C ILE A 121 -14.47 -2.47 23.25
N ASN A 122 -13.64 -1.48 22.94
CA ASN A 122 -14.12 -0.13 22.59
C ASN A 122 -14.58 -0.08 21.12
N ARG A 123 -15.88 -0.35 20.89
CA ARG A 123 -16.60 -0.02 19.65
C ARG A 123 -16.72 1.50 19.49
N LYS A 124 -15.86 2.14 18.68
CA LYS A 124 -16.08 3.52 18.24
C LYS A 124 -17.20 3.57 17.19
N LYS A 125 -18.36 4.08 17.61
CA LYS A 125 -19.52 4.39 16.76
C LYS A 125 -19.16 5.45 15.71
N GLY A 126 -19.55 5.18 14.46
CA GLY A 126 -19.39 6.07 13.32
C GLY A 126 -20.20 7.35 13.47
N LYS A 127 -19.57 8.48 13.14
CA LYS A 127 -20.19 9.80 13.10
C LYS A 127 -20.67 10.05 11.66
N ARG A 128 -21.94 9.77 11.38
CA ARG A 128 -22.62 10.20 10.14
C ARG A 128 -22.63 11.74 10.13
N ARG A 129 -21.95 12.34 9.16
CA ARG A 129 -22.13 13.76 8.83
C ARG A 129 -23.43 13.88 8.02
N LYS A 130 -24.39 14.64 8.56
CA LYS A 130 -25.50 15.18 7.77
C LYS A 130 -24.90 16.11 6.71
N LYS A 131 -25.36 15.92 5.48
CA LYS A 131 -25.09 16.80 4.35
C LYS A 131 -26.26 17.77 4.36
N ASP A 132 -26.01 18.99 4.80
CA ASP A 132 -27.00 20.05 4.66
C ASP A 132 -27.09 20.40 3.18
N SER A 133 -28.31 20.23 2.67
CA SER A 133 -28.81 20.68 1.39
C SER A 133 -29.10 22.18 1.52
N GLU A 134 -28.30 23.02 0.86
CA GLU A 134 -28.70 24.39 0.56
C GLU A 134 -29.25 24.42 -0.87
N LEU A 135 -30.50 24.90 -0.96
CA LEU A 135 -31.16 25.37 -2.16
C LEU A 135 -30.50 26.66 -2.66
#